data_AF-A0A512AHK1-F1
#
_entry.id   AF-A0A512AHK1-F1
#
_cell.length_a   1.000
_cell.length_b   1.000
_cell.length_c   1.000
_cell.angle_alpha   90.00
_cell.angle_beta   90.00
_cell.angle_gamma   90.00
#
_symmetry.space_group_name_H-M   'P 1'
#
loop_
_entity.id
_entity.type
_entity.pdbx_description
1 polymer ?
#
loop_
_entity_poly.entity_id
_entity_poly.type
_entity_poly.pdbx_seq_one_letter_code
_entity_poly.pdbx_strand_id
1 'polypeptide(L)' 'MKAGLVVMAAGWAPLLYEIAFGPADSNPIGLGLLMVIATAIALILFAIAGLRTFFRST' A
#
# COMPACT_ATOMS: atom_id res chain seq x y z
N MET A 1 5.24 9.67 6.54
CA MET A 1 3.81 9.71 6.15
C MET A 1 3.61 9.72 4.64
N LYS A 2 4.08 10.73 3.89
CA LYS A 2 3.90 10.80 2.42
C LYS A 2 4.36 9.52 1.69
N ALA A 3 5.54 9.00 2.02
CA ALA A 3 6.06 7.75 1.44
C ALA A 3 5.14 6.54 1.71
N GLY A 4 4.60 6.40 2.92
CA GLY A 4 3.66 5.32 3.25
C GLY A 4 2.37 5.39 2.44
N LEU A 5 1.81 6.61 2.27
CA LEU A 5 0.63 6.83 1.42
C LEU A 5 0.91 6.49 -0.05
N VAL A 6 2.08 6.89 -0.57
CA VAL A 6 2.47 6.60 -1.95
C VAL A 6 2.63 5.10 -2.17
N VAL A 7 3.30 4.39 -1.27
CA VAL A 7 3.47 2.92 -1.36
C VAL A 7 2.12 2.22 -1.31
N MET A 8 1.24 2.62 -0.39
CA MET A 8 -0.10 2.05 -0.26
C MET A 8 -0.92 2.29 -1.54
N ALA A 9 -0.94 3.53 -2.05
CA ALA A 9 -1.66 3.86 -3.28
C ALA A 9 -1.09 3.09 -4.49
N ALA A 10 0.24 3.02 -4.63
CA ALA A 10 0.89 2.32 -5.73
C ALA A 10 0.65 0.80 -5.70
N GLY A 11 0.56 0.19 -4.51
CA GLY A 11 0.26 -1.23 -4.39
C GLY A 11 -1.21 -1.59 -4.62
N TRP A 12 -2.12 -0.69 -4.26
CA TRP A 12 -3.56 -0.88 -4.44
C TRP A 12 -4.05 -0.54 -5.86
N ALA A 13 -3.48 0.49 -6.48
CA ALA A 13 -3.97 1.02 -7.76
C ALA A 13 -4.08 -0.05 -8.88
N PRO A 14 -3.10 -0.95 -9.08
CA PRO A 14 -3.21 -1.97 -10.11
C PRO A 14 -4.36 -2.94 -9.87
N LEU A 15 -4.55 -3.40 -8.63
CA LEU A 15 -5.63 -4.32 -8.29
C LEU A 15 -7.00 -3.66 -8.45
N LEU A 16 -7.14 -2.41 -8.01
CA LEU A 16 -8.40 -1.67 -8.14
C LEU A 16 -8.72 -1.38 -9.61
N TYR A 17 -7.69 -1.07 -10.42
CA TYR A 17 -7.86 -0.90 -11.86
C TYR A 17 -8.35 -2.20 -12.51
N GLU A 18 -7.75 -3.34 -12.16
CA GLU A 18 -8.15 -4.64 -12.69
C GLU A 18 -9.58 -5.03 -12.26
N ILE A 19 -9.97 -4.75 -11.02
CA ILE A 19 -11.34 -5.00 -10.55
C ILE A 19 -12.36 -4.12 -11.27
N ALA A 20 -12.01 -2.88 -11.57
CA ALA A 20 -12.94 -1.92 -12.17
C ALA A 20 -13.05 -2.03 -13.69
N PHE A 21 -11.96 -2.36 -14.37
CA PHE A 21 -11.85 -2.29 -15.84
C PHE A 21 -11.26 -3.54 -16.49
N GLY A 22 -10.85 -4.53 -15.69
CA GLY A 22 -10.23 -5.75 -16.18
C GLY A 22 -11.23 -6.70 -16.84
N PRO A 23 -10.74 -7.64 -17.68
CA PRO A 23 -11.55 -8.72 -18.23
C PRO A 23 -12.14 -9.60 -17.13
N ALA A 24 -13.37 -10.12 -17.32
CA ALA A 24 -14.03 -10.97 -16.33
C ALA A 24 -13.27 -12.27 -16.01
N ASP A 25 -12.46 -12.76 -16.96
CA ASP A 25 -11.72 -14.01 -16.84
C ASP A 25 -10.26 -13.81 -16.38
N SER A 26 -9.90 -12.59 -15.96
CA SER A 26 -8.55 -12.33 -15.50
C SER A 26 -8.27 -12.92 -14.11
N ASN A 27 -7.01 -13.25 -13.84
CA ASN A 27 -6.59 -13.80 -12.56
C ASN A 27 -5.76 -12.77 -11.77
N PRO A 28 -6.36 -11.99 -10.85
CA PRO A 28 -5.69 -10.90 -10.15
C PRO A 28 -4.87 -11.34 -8.92
N ILE A 29 -4.60 -12.64 -8.72
CA ILE A 29 -3.87 -13.12 -7.51
C ILE A 29 -2.54 -12.38 -7.30
N GLY A 30 -1.76 -12.17 -8.37
CA GLY A 30 -0.49 -11.44 -8.28
C GLY A 30 -0.67 -9.98 -7.82
N LEU A 31 -1.73 -9.32 -8.28
CA LEU A 31 -2.08 -7.96 -7.88
C LEU A 31 -2.57 -7.91 -6.42
N GLY A 32 -3.30 -8.95 -5.98
CA GLY A 32 -3.66 -9.15 -4.58
C GLY A 32 -2.44 -9.27 -3.67
N LEU A 33 -1.45 -10.09 -4.06
CA LEU A 33 -0.20 -10.23 -3.30
C LEU A 33 0.59 -8.91 -3.24
N LEU A 34 0.66 -8.17 -4.36
CA LEU A 34 1.27 -6.85 -4.40
C LEU A 34 0.60 -5.88 -3.42
N MET A 35 -0.74 -5.85 -3.42
CA MET A 35 -1.53 -5.02 -2.50
C MET A 35 -1.24 -5.35 -1.03
N VAL A 36 -1.14 -6.64 -0.69
CA VAL A 36 -0.82 -7.09 0.68
C VAL A 36 0.58 -6.64 1.09
N ILE A 37 1.60 -6.87 0.26
CA ILE A 37 2.99 -6.49 0.55
C ILE A 37 3.11 -4.97 0.70
N ALA A 38 2.51 -4.21 -0.21
CA ALA A 38 2.53 -2.75 -0.17
C ALA A 38 1.84 -2.21 1.10
N THR A 39 0.73 -2.81 1.51
CA THR A 39 0.04 -2.44 2.75
C THR A 39 0.93 -2.69 3.98
N ALA A 40 1.60 -3.84 4.04
CA ALA A 40 2.52 -4.15 5.13
C ALA A 40 3.69 -3.14 5.20
N ILE A 41 4.30 -2.82 4.05
CA ILE A 41 5.39 -1.83 3.97
C ILE A 41 4.88 -0.44 4.38
N ALA A 42 3.70 -0.02 3.92
CA ALA A 42 3.12 1.26 4.28
C ALA A 42 2.89 1.38 5.78
N LEU A 43 2.36 0.34 6.44
CA LEU A 43 2.19 0.29 7.90
C LEU A 43 3.52 0.45 8.64
N ILE A 44 4.57 -0.23 8.19
CA ILE A 44 5.93 -0.08 8.77
C ILE A 44 6.41 1.38 8.62
N LEU A 45 6.24 1.98 7.44
CA LEU A 45 6.63 3.38 7.21
C LEU A 45 5.82 4.37 8.06
N PHE A 46 4.54 4.10 8.30
CA PHE A 46 3.73 4.90 9.21
C PHE A 46 4.17 4.74 10.66
N ALA A 47 4.44 3.52 11.13
CA ALA A 47 4.96 3.26 12.47
C ALA A 47 6.28 4.00 12.71
N ILE A 48 7.23 3.90 11.77
CA ILE A 48 8.52 4.61 11.85
C ILE A 48 8.31 6.13 11.87
N ALA A 49 7.43 6.65 11.03
CA ALA A 49 7.14 8.09 11.00
C ALA A 49 6.48 8.57 12.32
N GLY A 50 5.56 7.79 12.88
CA GLY A 50 4.91 8.07 14.16
C GLY A 50 5.93 8.07 15.30
N LEU A 51 6.77 7.03 15.39
CA LEU A 51 7.81 6.90 16.39
C LEU A 51 8.83 8.06 16.31
N ARG A 52 9.26 8.41 15.09
CA ARG A 52 10.16 9.56 14.87
C ARG A 52 9.54 10.87 15.34
N THR A 53 8.23 11.05 15.13
CA THR A 53 7.53 12.26 15.55
C THR A 53 7.42 12.33 17.06
N PHE A 54 7.11 11.21 17.72
CA PHE A 54 7.05 11.10 19.17
C PHE A 54 8.37 11.48 19.85
N PHE A 55 9.50 10.93 19.39
CA PHE A 55 10.83 11.26 19.94
C PHE A 55 11.30 12.69 19.62
N ARG A 56 10.72 13.35 18.63
CA ARG A 56 11.04 14.75 18.32
C ARG A 56 10.28 15.75 19.18
N SER A 57 9.16 15.32 19.75
CA SER A 57 8.28 16.15 20.58
C SER A 57 8.55 15.99 22.08
N THR A 58 9.41 15.05 22.47
CA THR A 58 9.93 14.89 23.85
C THR A 58 11.29 15.55 23.94
#